data_AF-A0A0C4F2T8-F1
#
_entry.id   AF-A0A0C4F2T8-F1
#
_cell.length_a   1.000
_cell.length_b   1.000
_cell.length_c   1.000
_cell.angle_alpha   90.00
_cell.angle_beta   90.00
_cell.angle_gamma   90.00
#
_symmetry.space_group_name_H-M   'P 1'
#
loop_
_entity.id
_entity.type
_entity.pdbx_description
1 polymer ?
#
loop_
_entity_poly.entity_id
_entity_poly.type
_entity_poly.pdbx_seq_one_letter_code
_entity_poly.pdbx_strand_id
1 'polypeptide(L)'
;MGEHRRLLPDFSRVDLEQTCPFLFANSPLEASSISAFWGRHWHTVLQALFVEAGAIPLSALVRAAFAPRRPPPKLLRLTGIFGAFAVSAIMHELGIWCAGPFDRRLRTSVFFLSQALAMGLENGFKSLSGRRVGGPLGRVWAFAWLIFFGAPMIAAWMESLAIDKHSMFEAAERLGFWRMLATPLVLPSLIFSRN
;
A
#
# COMPACT_ATOMS: atom_id res chain seq x y z
N MET A 1 -5.96 -50.33 -13.13
CA MET A 1 -5.06 -50.16 -11.97
C MET A 1 -3.88 -49.29 -12.39
N GLY A 2 -3.77 -47.99 -12.14
CA GLY A 2 -4.65 -46.91 -11.66
C GLY A 2 -3.95 -45.62 -12.09
N GLU A 3 -4.60 -44.74 -12.85
CA GLU A 3 -5.11 -43.45 -12.35
C GLU A 3 -4.41 -42.95 -11.07
N HIS A 4 -3.32 -42.19 -11.19
CA HIS A 4 -2.86 -41.24 -10.15
C HIS A 4 -1.75 -40.28 -10.63
N ARG A 5 -1.88 -39.66 -11.82
CA ARG A 5 -0.98 -38.54 -12.20
C ARG A 5 -1.68 -37.43 -12.98
N ARG A 6 -2.82 -36.99 -12.46
CA ARG A 6 -3.33 -35.61 -12.55
C ARG A 6 -3.69 -35.29 -11.10
N LEU A 7 -3.09 -34.30 -10.44
CA LEU A 7 -3.60 -32.93 -10.39
C LEU A 7 -2.58 -32.07 -9.61
N LEU A 8 -1.59 -31.50 -10.27
CA LEU A 8 -1.03 -30.24 -9.79
C LEU A 8 -1.02 -29.32 -11.01
N PRO A 9 -1.89 -28.29 -11.06
CA PRO A 9 -1.84 -27.33 -12.14
C PRO A 9 -0.46 -26.69 -12.13
N ASP A 10 0.18 -26.68 -13.29
CA ASP A 10 1.36 -25.87 -13.53
C ASP A 10 0.89 -24.42 -13.42
N PHE A 11 1.12 -23.80 -12.25
CA PHE A 11 0.78 -22.40 -11.97
C PHE A 11 1.68 -21.50 -12.83
N SER A 12 1.43 -21.48 -14.12
CA SER A 12 2.10 -20.60 -15.06
C SER A 12 1.75 -19.16 -14.68
N ARG A 13 2.69 -18.23 -14.90
CA ARG A 13 2.48 -16.79 -14.61
C ARG A 13 1.16 -16.24 -15.20
N VAL A 14 0.68 -16.84 -16.27
CA VAL A 14 -0.57 -16.49 -16.96
C VAL A 14 -1.80 -16.79 -16.08
N ASP A 15 -1.80 -17.87 -15.30
CA ASP A 15 -2.90 -18.21 -14.38
C ASP A 15 -2.95 -17.27 -13.17
N LEU A 16 -1.81 -16.76 -12.71
CA LEU A 16 -1.76 -15.76 -11.63
C LEU A 16 -2.32 -14.41 -12.09
N GLU A 17 -2.07 -14.02 -13.34
CA GLU A 17 -2.62 -12.79 -13.93
C GLU A 17 -4.14 -12.86 -14.17
N GLN A 18 -4.67 -14.04 -14.49
CA GLN A 18 -6.11 -14.23 -14.71
C GLN A 18 -6.90 -14.47 -13.42
N THR A 19 -6.30 -15.08 -12.40
CA THR A 19 -6.99 -15.41 -11.13
C THR A 19 -6.95 -14.25 -10.13
N CYS A 20 -5.96 -13.37 -10.23
CA CYS A 20 -5.85 -12.15 -9.42
C CYS A 20 -5.84 -10.94 -10.35
N PRO A 21 -7.00 -10.31 -10.65
CA PRO A 21 -7.01 -9.12 -11.49
C PRO A 21 -6.10 -8.10 -10.83
N PHE A 22 -5.01 -7.76 -11.52
CA PHE A 22 -3.79 -7.10 -11.03
C PHE A 22 -3.95 -6.33 -9.70
N LEU A 23 -3.23 -6.77 -8.66
CA LEU A 23 -3.04 -6.00 -7.42
C LEU A 23 -2.54 -4.57 -7.72
N PHE A 24 -1.82 -4.39 -8.82
CA PHE A 24 -1.27 -3.11 -9.25
C PHE A 24 -1.61 -2.87 -10.72
N ALA A 25 -2.58 -1.99 -11.01
CA ALA A 25 -2.93 -1.65 -12.39
C ALA A 25 -1.79 -0.95 -13.15
N ASN A 26 -0.87 -0.31 -12.44
CA ASN A 26 0.37 0.28 -12.94
C ASN A 26 1.48 0.05 -11.90
N SER A 27 2.74 0.15 -12.30
CA SER A 27 3.87 -0.01 -11.37
C SER A 27 3.82 1.03 -10.24
N PRO A 28 3.87 0.63 -8.95
CA PRO A 28 3.93 1.55 -7.79
C PRO A 28 5.01 2.63 -7.92
N LEU A 29 6.15 2.27 -8.52
CA LEU A 29 7.33 3.12 -8.66
C LEU A 29 7.13 4.25 -9.68
N GLU A 30 6.16 4.11 -10.60
CA GLU A 30 5.86 5.11 -11.61
C GLU A 30 4.97 6.24 -11.08
N ALA A 31 4.40 6.09 -9.89
CA ALA A 31 3.53 7.09 -9.28
C ALA A 31 4.24 8.45 -9.21
N SER A 32 3.52 9.51 -9.59
CA SER A 32 4.02 10.89 -9.61
C SER A 32 3.29 11.81 -8.62
N SER A 33 2.43 11.23 -7.78
CA SER A 33 1.70 11.90 -6.68
C SER A 33 1.17 10.83 -5.73
N ILE A 34 0.82 11.21 -4.52
CA ILE A 34 0.17 10.33 -3.53
C ILE A 34 -1.20 9.91 -4.03
N SER A 35 -1.96 10.84 -4.63
CA SER A 35 -3.25 10.53 -5.25
C SER A 35 -3.12 9.52 -6.40
N ALA A 36 -2.05 9.60 -7.20
CA ALA A 36 -1.78 8.58 -8.22
C ALA A 36 -1.43 7.25 -7.60
N PHE A 37 -0.50 7.23 -6.64
CA PHE A 37 0.00 6.02 -5.98
C PHE A 37 -1.17 5.16 -5.48
N TRP A 38 -2.00 5.70 -4.59
CA TRP A 38 -3.11 4.97 -3.98
C TRP A 38 -4.30 4.76 -4.92
N GLY A 39 -4.48 5.60 -5.95
CA GLY A 39 -5.63 5.53 -6.85
C GLY A 39 -5.43 4.63 -8.07
N ARG A 40 -4.19 4.44 -8.54
CA ARG A 40 -3.93 3.71 -9.80
C ARG A 40 -2.74 2.75 -9.77
N HIS A 41 -1.87 2.86 -8.76
CA HIS A 41 -0.64 2.10 -8.73
C HIS A 41 -0.53 1.16 -7.51
N TRP A 42 -1.45 1.24 -6.55
CA TRP A 42 -1.42 0.43 -5.32
C TRP A 42 -2.77 -0.24 -5.03
N HIS A 43 -2.75 -1.57 -4.86
CA HIS A 43 -3.87 -2.44 -4.45
C HIS A 43 -5.24 -1.98 -4.98
N THR A 44 -5.34 -1.82 -6.30
CA THR A 44 -6.52 -1.24 -6.97
C THR A 44 -7.81 -2.02 -6.70
N VAL A 45 -7.69 -3.34 -6.48
CA VAL A 45 -8.82 -4.21 -6.10
C VAL A 45 -9.43 -3.83 -4.75
N LEU A 46 -8.63 -3.39 -3.77
CA LEU A 46 -9.11 -3.05 -2.43
C LEU A 46 -9.76 -1.67 -2.35
N GLN A 47 -9.56 -0.82 -3.36
CA GLN A 47 -10.09 0.55 -3.33
C GLN A 47 -11.61 0.58 -3.24
N ALA A 48 -12.30 -0.28 -4.00
CA ALA A 48 -13.76 -0.35 -3.97
C ALA A 48 -14.26 -0.67 -2.56
N LEU A 49 -13.62 -1.62 -1.87
CA LEU A 49 -13.95 -2.00 -0.49
C LEU A 49 -13.82 -0.81 0.47
N PHE A 50 -12.73 -0.04 0.38
CA PHE A 50 -12.54 1.11 1.27
C PHE A 50 -13.48 2.28 0.93
N VAL A 51 -13.86 2.44 -0.34
CA VAL A 51 -14.86 3.43 -0.75
C VAL A 51 -16.22 3.05 -0.18
N GLU A 52 -16.63 1.80 -0.33
CA GLU A 52 -17.92 1.29 0.15
C GLU A 52 -17.99 1.28 1.69
N ALA A 53 -16.97 0.76 2.36
CA ALA A 53 -16.95 0.61 3.81
C ALA A 53 -16.62 1.91 4.56
N GLY A 54 -15.91 2.85 3.93
CA GLY A 54 -15.38 4.04 4.59
C GLY A 54 -15.89 5.34 3.98
N ALA A 55 -15.63 5.57 2.70
CA ALA A 55 -15.91 6.86 2.06
C ALA A 55 -17.41 7.18 2.00
N ILE A 56 -18.23 6.23 1.56
CA ILE A 56 -19.68 6.38 1.44
C ILE A 56 -20.35 6.62 2.81
N PRO A 57 -20.19 5.76 3.83
CA PRO A 57 -20.88 5.95 5.11
C PRO A 57 -20.44 7.22 5.82
N LEU A 58 -19.14 7.56 5.82
CA LEU A 58 -18.67 8.78 6.48
C LEU A 58 -19.18 10.05 5.77
N SER A 59 -19.21 10.05 4.43
CA SER A 59 -19.77 11.18 3.67
C SER A 59 -21.28 11.32 3.88
N ALA A 60 -22.01 10.20 4.02
CA ALA A 60 -23.42 10.21 4.34
C ALA A 60 -23.69 10.77 5.74
N LEU A 61 -22.87 10.40 6.73
CA LEU A 61 -22.94 10.92 8.09
C LEU A 61 -22.72 12.44 8.13
N VAL A 62 -21.68 12.93 7.45
CA VAL A 62 -21.41 14.38 7.38
C VAL A 62 -22.55 15.11 6.67
N ARG A 63 -23.10 14.54 5.58
CA ARG A 63 -24.26 15.12 4.90
C ARG A 63 -25.48 15.22 5.81
N ALA A 64 -25.74 14.20 6.62
CA ALA A 64 -26.83 14.21 7.59
C ALA A 64 -26.60 15.25 8.70
N ALA A 65 -25.37 15.34 9.23
CA ALA A 65 -25.01 16.29 10.29
C ALA A 65 -25.13 17.77 9.87
N PHE A 66 -24.94 18.07 8.58
CA PHE A 66 -25.06 19.42 8.07
C PHE A 66 -26.51 19.82 7.72
N ALA A 67 -27.48 18.90 7.72
CA ALA A 67 -28.86 19.20 7.35
C ALA A 67 -29.49 20.27 8.28
N PRO A 68 -30.19 21.30 7.75
CA PRO A 68 -30.60 21.50 6.35
C PRO A 68 -29.56 22.20 5.45
N ARG A 69 -28.41 22.61 5.98
CA ARG A 69 -27.34 23.24 5.20
C ARG A 69 -26.66 22.21 4.30
N ARG A 70 -26.41 22.56 3.04
CA ARG A 70 -25.63 21.68 2.15
C ARG A 70 -24.15 21.84 2.48
N PRO A 71 -23.45 20.76 2.90
CA PRO A 71 -22.01 20.86 3.14
C PRO A 71 -21.27 21.17 1.83
N PRO A 72 -20.15 21.90 1.89
CA PRO A 72 -19.39 22.24 0.68
C PRO A 72 -18.84 20.97 0.01
N PRO A 73 -18.85 20.87 -1.34
CA PRO A 73 -18.42 19.67 -2.06
C PRO A 73 -16.99 19.24 -1.75
N LYS A 74 -16.08 20.20 -1.51
CA LYS A 74 -14.69 19.93 -1.14
C LYS A 74 -14.60 19.20 0.21
N LEU A 75 -15.44 19.57 1.17
CA LEU A 75 -15.49 18.92 2.48
C LEU A 75 -15.96 17.48 2.35
N LEU A 76 -17.06 17.23 1.63
CA LEU A 76 -17.55 15.86 1.39
C LEU A 76 -16.51 14.97 0.72
N ARG A 77 -15.76 15.51 -0.24
CA ARG A 77 -14.69 14.76 -0.90
C ARG A 77 -13.55 14.43 0.06
N LEU A 78 -13.13 15.39 0.89
CA LEU A 78 -12.10 15.15 1.91
C LEU A 78 -12.58 14.13 2.94
N THR A 79 -13.81 14.25 3.44
CA THR A 79 -14.37 13.30 4.41
C THR A 79 -14.44 11.89 3.83
N GLY A 80 -14.80 11.74 2.55
CA GLY A 80 -14.75 10.45 1.86
C GLY A 80 -13.35 9.85 1.83
N ILE A 81 -12.33 10.65 1.49
CA ILE A 81 -10.93 10.21 1.47
C ILE A 81 -10.48 9.78 2.88
N PHE A 82 -10.77 10.60 3.90
CA PHE A 82 -10.46 10.25 5.30
C PHE A 82 -11.19 8.98 5.74
N GLY A 83 -12.44 8.77 5.34
CA GLY A 83 -13.20 7.57 5.66
C GLY A 83 -12.59 6.30 5.07
N ALA A 84 -12.19 6.34 3.80
CA ALA A 84 -11.51 5.21 3.16
C ALA A 84 -10.19 4.85 3.87
N PHE A 85 -9.36 5.85 4.15
CA PHE A 85 -8.09 5.63 4.86
C PHE A 85 -8.27 5.25 6.33
N ALA A 86 -9.34 5.68 7.00
CA ALA A 86 -9.65 5.27 8.36
C ALA A 86 -10.02 3.79 8.43
N VAL A 87 -10.83 3.27 7.50
CA VAL A 87 -11.11 1.83 7.42
C VAL A 87 -9.83 1.06 7.12
N SER A 88 -8.99 1.57 6.20
CA SER A 88 -7.69 0.97 5.91
C SER A 88 -6.79 0.92 7.15
N ALA A 89 -6.71 2.01 7.92
CA ALA A 89 -5.98 2.10 9.17
C ALA A 89 -6.43 1.03 10.18
N ILE A 90 -7.74 0.94 10.43
CA ILE A 90 -8.32 -0.03 11.36
C ILE A 90 -7.97 -1.46 10.93
N MET A 91 -8.16 -1.78 9.65
CA MET A 91 -7.87 -3.11 9.11
C MET A 91 -6.40 -3.52 9.33
N HIS A 92 -5.46 -2.59 9.07
CA HIS A 92 -4.04 -2.87 9.25
C HIS A 92 -3.62 -2.92 10.72
N GLU A 93 -4.20 -2.08 11.59
CA GLU A 93 -3.96 -2.12 13.04
C GLU A 93 -4.42 -3.45 13.64
N LEU A 94 -5.62 -3.92 13.25
CA LEU A 94 -6.12 -5.24 13.64
C LEU A 94 -5.23 -6.37 13.12
N GLY A 95 -4.74 -6.28 11.87
CA GLY A 95 -3.82 -7.27 11.31
C GLY A 95 -2.54 -7.43 12.13
N ILE A 96 -1.93 -6.33 12.53
CA ILE A 96 -0.72 -6.34 13.37
C ILE A 96 -1.02 -6.87 14.77
N TRP A 97 -2.16 -6.46 15.35
CA TRP A 97 -2.55 -6.92 16.68
C TRP A 97 -2.86 -8.42 16.71
N CYS A 98 -3.36 -8.99 15.61
CA CYS A 98 -3.50 -10.44 15.47
C CYS A 98 -2.13 -11.15 15.35
N ALA A 99 -1.12 -10.47 14.79
CA ALA A 99 0.22 -11.03 14.58
C ALA A 99 1.16 -10.88 15.79
N GLY A 100 0.92 -9.89 16.64
CA GLY A 100 1.79 -9.57 17.78
C GLY A 100 1.15 -8.61 18.78
N PRO A 101 1.92 -8.06 19.73
CA PRO A 101 1.38 -7.15 20.73
C PRO A 101 0.82 -5.87 20.08
N PHE A 102 -0.24 -5.33 20.69
CA PHE A 102 -0.88 -4.10 20.24
C PHE A 102 0.06 -2.90 20.31
N ASP A 103 0.21 -2.17 19.19
CA ASP A 103 1.05 -0.97 19.12
C ASP A 103 0.32 0.24 19.70
N ARG A 104 0.61 0.60 20.95
CA ARG A 104 0.01 1.77 21.62
C ARG A 104 0.31 3.10 20.93
N ARG A 105 1.35 3.16 20.10
CA ARG A 105 1.69 4.36 19.32
C ARG A 105 0.87 4.50 18.05
N LEU A 106 0.07 3.48 17.69
CA LEU A 106 -0.80 3.46 16.51
C LEU A 106 -0.03 3.86 15.24
N ARG A 107 1.22 3.42 15.09
CA ARG A 107 2.14 3.86 14.01
C ARG A 107 1.55 3.57 12.63
N THR A 108 0.83 2.45 12.52
CA THR A 108 0.13 2.04 11.31
C THR A 108 -1.05 2.94 11.00
N SER A 109 -1.91 3.21 11.99
CA SER A 109 -3.01 4.15 11.81
C SER A 109 -2.53 5.56 11.42
N VAL A 110 -1.44 6.05 12.03
CA VAL A 110 -0.81 7.33 11.66
C VAL A 110 -0.37 7.33 10.20
N PHE A 111 0.27 6.25 9.72
CA PHE A 111 0.66 6.14 8.32
C PHE A 111 -0.52 6.27 7.37
N PHE A 112 -1.58 5.49 7.54
CA PHE A 112 -2.73 5.50 6.63
C PHE A 112 -3.50 6.83 6.68
N LEU A 113 -3.75 7.38 7.87
CA LEU A 113 -4.44 8.68 8.00
C LEU A 113 -3.61 9.84 7.41
N SER A 114 -2.28 9.77 7.48
CA SER A 114 -1.42 10.79 6.84
C SER A 114 -1.57 10.82 5.31
N GLN A 115 -1.99 9.72 4.67
CA GLN A 115 -2.21 9.69 3.22
C GLN A 115 -3.42 10.53 2.81
N ALA A 116 -4.49 10.50 3.62
CA ALA A 116 -5.65 11.36 3.42
C ALA A 116 -5.26 12.85 3.52
N LEU A 117 -4.39 13.19 4.47
CA LEU A 117 -3.84 14.54 4.61
C LEU A 117 -3.01 14.92 3.37
N ALA A 118 -2.12 14.06 2.91
CA ALA A 118 -1.31 14.32 1.72
C ALA A 118 -2.16 14.57 0.46
N MET A 119 -3.20 13.77 0.23
CA MET A 119 -4.14 14.02 -0.87
C MET A 119 -4.90 15.34 -0.68
N GLY A 120 -5.21 15.72 0.56
CA GLY A 120 -5.74 17.04 0.90
C GLY A 120 -4.78 18.16 0.50
N LEU A 121 -3.50 18.02 0.83
CA LEU A 121 -2.44 18.98 0.45
C LEU A 121 -2.28 19.06 -1.07
N GLU A 122 -2.29 17.94 -1.79
CA GLU A 122 -2.23 17.93 -3.26
C GLU A 122 -3.44 18.63 -3.89
N ASN A 123 -4.63 18.44 -3.32
CA ASN A 123 -5.84 19.16 -3.73
C ASN A 123 -5.75 20.67 -3.41
N GLY A 124 -5.17 21.04 -2.28
CA GLY A 124 -4.90 22.43 -1.89
C GLY A 124 -3.91 23.09 -2.85
N PHE A 125 -2.80 22.42 -3.15
CA PHE A 125 -1.81 22.85 -4.13
C PHE A 125 -2.45 23.08 -5.50
N LYS A 126 -3.33 22.16 -5.94
CA LYS A 126 -4.10 22.34 -7.18
C LYS A 126 -5.02 23.56 -7.12
N SER A 127 -5.66 23.80 -5.98
CA SER A 127 -6.56 24.94 -5.81
C SER A 127 -5.83 26.29 -5.80
N LEU A 128 -4.56 26.33 -5.37
CA LEU A 128 -3.76 27.55 -5.28
C LEU A 128 -2.94 27.83 -6.55
N SER A 129 -2.26 26.81 -7.08
CA SER A 129 -1.35 26.95 -8.23
C SER A 129 -2.04 26.73 -9.58
N GLY A 130 -3.26 26.17 -9.59
CA GLY A 130 -3.96 25.71 -10.79
C GLY A 130 -3.36 24.44 -11.41
N ARG A 131 -2.23 23.93 -10.90
CA ARG A 131 -1.50 22.77 -11.44
C ARG A 131 -1.67 21.56 -10.53
N ARG A 132 -1.79 20.36 -11.11
CA ARG A 132 -1.81 19.11 -10.35
C ARG A 132 -0.39 18.74 -9.96
N VAL A 133 -0.20 18.16 -8.77
CA VAL A 133 1.08 17.54 -8.39
C VAL A 133 1.35 16.37 -9.34
N GLY A 134 2.54 16.35 -9.95
CA GLY A 134 2.90 15.38 -10.98
C GLY A 134 4.34 15.53 -11.46
N GLY A 135 4.74 14.66 -12.40
CA GLY A 135 6.09 14.63 -12.96
C GLY A 135 7.17 14.17 -11.96
N PRO A 136 8.45 14.44 -12.23
CA PRO A 136 9.57 14.04 -11.38
C PRO A 136 9.53 14.66 -9.98
N LEU A 137 9.16 15.94 -9.86
CA LEU A 137 9.04 16.62 -8.55
C LEU A 137 7.88 16.07 -7.73
N GLY A 138 6.74 15.78 -8.35
CA GLY A 138 5.61 15.12 -7.70
C GLY A 138 5.97 13.69 -7.24
N ARG A 139 6.84 13.00 -7.99
CA ARG A 139 7.38 11.70 -7.60
C ARG A 139 8.25 11.83 -6.35
N VAL A 140 9.19 12.76 -6.31
CA VAL A 140 10.02 13.03 -5.11
C VAL A 140 9.13 13.34 -3.90
N TRP A 141 8.13 14.21 -4.07
CA TRP A 141 7.14 14.52 -3.04
C TRP A 141 6.42 13.27 -2.52
N ALA A 142 5.89 12.44 -3.43
CA ALA A 142 5.12 11.26 -3.07
C ALA A 142 5.99 10.23 -2.32
N PHE A 143 7.19 9.93 -2.83
CA PHE A 143 8.07 8.97 -2.18
C PHE A 143 8.64 9.50 -0.86
N ALA A 144 8.99 10.78 -0.78
CA ALA A 144 9.43 11.38 0.48
C ALA A 144 8.35 11.25 1.57
N TRP A 145 7.09 11.53 1.23
CA TRP A 145 5.97 11.41 2.16
C TRP A 145 5.72 9.95 2.57
N LEU A 146 5.70 9.03 1.60
CA LEU A 146 5.51 7.60 1.85
C LEU A 146 6.62 7.02 2.73
N ILE A 147 7.87 7.39 2.50
CA ILE A 147 9.02 6.91 3.29
C ILE A 147 8.96 7.49 4.70
N PHE A 148 8.73 8.79 4.84
CA PHE A 148 8.71 9.47 6.14
C PHE A 148 7.67 8.86 7.09
N PHE A 149 6.44 8.66 6.62
CA PHE A 149 5.39 8.04 7.45
C PHE A 149 5.44 6.51 7.44
N GLY A 150 5.97 5.90 6.40
CA GLY A 150 6.01 4.44 6.24
C GLY A 150 7.09 3.77 7.08
N ALA A 151 8.22 4.45 7.31
CA ALA A 151 9.32 3.87 8.09
C ALA A 151 8.92 3.50 9.53
N PRO A 152 8.21 4.34 10.31
CA PRO A 152 7.71 3.96 11.63
C PRO A 152 6.72 2.78 11.59
N MET A 153 5.85 2.73 10.59
CA MET A 153 4.91 1.61 10.40
C MET A 153 5.68 0.32 10.13
N ILE A 154 6.60 0.31 9.17
CA ILE A 154 7.40 -0.88 8.85
C ILE A 154 8.18 -1.38 10.08
N ALA A 155 8.76 -0.46 10.86
CA ALA A 155 9.43 -0.83 12.10
C ALA A 155 8.50 -1.55 13.09
N ALA A 156 7.26 -1.05 13.25
CA ALA A 156 6.24 -1.69 14.08
C ALA A 156 5.86 -3.09 13.57
N TRP A 157 5.69 -3.24 12.25
CA TRP A 157 5.35 -4.52 11.65
C TRP A 157 6.47 -5.55 11.84
N MET A 158 7.72 -5.15 11.63
CA MET A 158 8.87 -6.03 11.84
C MET A 158 9.01 -6.45 13.31
N GLU A 159 8.71 -5.56 14.25
CA GLU A 159 8.66 -5.87 15.68
C GLU A 159 7.54 -6.87 16.00
N SER A 160 6.33 -6.64 15.51
CA SER A 160 5.16 -7.48 15.83
C SER A 160 5.17 -8.84 15.13
N LEU A 161 5.71 -8.94 13.91
CA LEU A 161 5.78 -10.22 13.18
C LEU A 161 6.93 -11.12 13.67
N ALA A 162 7.64 -10.74 14.73
CA ALA A 162 8.82 -11.44 15.24
C ALA A 162 9.82 -11.81 14.14
N ILE A 163 9.92 -10.98 13.09
CA ILE A 163 10.98 -11.12 12.09
C ILE A 163 12.25 -10.76 12.81
N ASP A 164 13.00 -11.79 13.20
CA ASP A 164 14.24 -11.63 13.92
C ASP A 164 15.22 -10.86 13.02
N LYS A 165 15.32 -9.56 13.29
CA LYS A 165 16.18 -8.62 12.58
C LYS A 165 17.62 -9.15 12.60
N HIS A 166 18.05 -9.77 13.71
CA HIS A 166 19.38 -10.37 13.82
C HIS A 166 19.53 -11.55 12.87
N SER A 167 18.60 -12.52 12.85
CA SER A 167 18.65 -13.62 11.87
C SER A 167 18.64 -13.15 10.41
N MET A 168 17.91 -12.06 10.08
CA MET A 168 17.87 -11.50 8.73
C MET A 168 19.19 -10.83 8.35
N PHE A 169 19.76 -10.02 9.24
CA PHE A 169 21.06 -9.38 9.02
C PHE A 169 22.19 -10.41 9.00
N GLU A 170 22.17 -11.41 9.88
CA GLU A 170 23.10 -12.54 9.86
C GLU A 170 22.94 -13.39 8.59
N ALA A 171 21.73 -13.62 8.10
CA ALA A 171 21.50 -14.31 6.83
C ALA A 171 22.03 -13.50 5.65
N ALA A 172 21.81 -12.18 5.65
CA ALA A 172 22.33 -11.26 4.63
C ALA A 172 23.87 -11.18 4.65
N GLU A 173 24.46 -11.18 5.85
CA GLU A 173 25.90 -11.17 6.06
C GLU A 173 26.55 -12.52 5.71
N ARG A 174 25.90 -13.65 6.04
CA ARG A 174 26.31 -15.01 5.62
C ARG A 174 26.23 -15.20 4.12
N LEU A 175 25.22 -14.64 3.46
CA LEU A 175 25.14 -14.62 2.00
C LEU A 175 26.26 -13.75 1.42
N GLY A 176 26.66 -12.70 2.14
CA GLY A 176 27.66 -11.72 1.75
C GLY A 176 27.03 -10.64 0.89
N PHE A 177 27.13 -9.37 1.30
CA PHE A 177 26.53 -8.21 0.63
C PHE A 177 26.75 -8.21 -0.90
N TRP A 178 27.97 -8.55 -1.34
CA TRP A 178 28.34 -8.65 -2.75
C TRP A 178 27.64 -9.77 -3.52
N ARG A 179 27.43 -10.91 -2.88
CA ARG A 179 26.68 -12.04 -3.45
C ARG A 179 25.19 -11.76 -3.47
N MET A 180 24.66 -10.99 -2.51
CA MET A 180 23.28 -10.49 -2.50
C MET A 180 23.00 -9.52 -3.65
N LEU A 181 23.95 -8.63 -3.96
CA LEU A 181 23.88 -7.75 -5.13
C LEU A 181 24.05 -8.50 -6.45
N ALA A 182 24.88 -9.56 -6.46
CA ALA A 182 25.11 -10.39 -7.64
C ALA A 182 24.05 -11.50 -7.83
N THR A 183 23.20 -11.79 -6.84
CA THR A 183 22.25 -12.91 -6.91
C THR A 183 21.27 -12.79 -8.09
N PRO A 184 20.71 -11.61 -8.40
CA PRO A 184 19.87 -11.43 -9.58
C PRO A 184 20.60 -11.72 -10.91
N LEU A 185 21.92 -11.56 -10.95
CA LEU A 185 22.76 -11.75 -12.13
C LEU A 185 23.24 -13.20 -12.26
N VAL A 186 23.45 -13.89 -11.13
CA VAL A 186 23.99 -15.26 -11.07
C VAL A 186 22.88 -16.31 -11.14
N LEU A 187 21.67 -16.03 -10.64
CA LEU A 187 20.54 -16.97 -10.66
C LEU A 187 20.22 -17.54 -12.05
N PRO A 188 20.15 -16.71 -13.12
CA PRO A 188 19.88 -17.22 -14.47
C PRO A 188 20.98 -18.21 -14.90
N SER A 189 22.25 -17.88 -14.70
CA SER A 189 23.37 -18.73 -15.12
C SER A 189 23.40 -20.09 -14.42
N LEU A 190 22.98 -20.17 -13.14
CA LEU A 190 22.93 -21.44 -12.40
C LEU A 190 21.73 -22.32 -12.78
N ILE A 191 20.61 -21.71 -13.17
CA ILE A 191 19.41 -22.45 -13.62
C ILE A 191 19.64 -23.02 -15.03
N PHE A 192 20.32 -22.30 -15.90
CA PHE A 192 20.59 -22.74 -17.28
C PHE A 192 21.88 -23.57 -17.44
N SER A 193 22.78 -23.59 -16.45
CA SER A 193 23.99 -24.42 -16.46
C SER A 193 23.75 -25.88 -16.02
N ARG A 194 22.52 -26.25 -15.65
CA ARG A 194 22.18 -27.60 -15.13
C ARG A 194 21.45 -28.48 -16.14
N ASN A 195 21.60 -28.21 -17.44
CA ASN A 195 21.23 -29.11 -18.54
C ASN A 195 22.48 -29.67 -19.22
#